data_AF-A0AAU1GQQ0-F1
#
_entry.id   AF-A0AAU1GQQ0-F1
#
_cell.length_a   1.000
_cell.length_b   1.000
_cell.length_c   1.000
_cell.angle_alpha   90.00
_cell.angle_beta   90.00
_cell.angle_gamma   90.00
#
_symmetry.space_group_name_H-M   'P 1'
#
loop_
_entity.id
_entity.type
_entity.pdbx_description
1 polymer ?
#
loop_
_entity_poly.entity_id
_entity_poly.type
_entity_poly.pdbx_seq_one_letter_code
_entity_poly.pdbx_strand_id
1 'polypeptide(L)'
;MTSYTTRTVTEEQDLAACFRIRKDVFVGEQNVPEEIEYDAYDADAVHVIAVAADGAALGTGRLLHGPAVAAKTGGDPAVGSLGRLAVTKEARGLGVGAALVRAIEDAARELGLTAVDLHAQTHALGFYERLGYAAYGPEFPDAGIPHRAMRRSVEA
;
A
#
# COMPACT_ATOMS: atom_id res chain seq x y z
N MET A 1 -8.49 -3.21 23.02
CA MET A 1 -7.93 -2.70 21.75
C MET A 1 -6.56 -3.33 21.59
N THR A 2 -6.32 -4.07 20.51
CA THR A 2 -4.98 -4.56 20.21
C THR A 2 -4.12 -3.35 19.86
N SER A 3 -3.11 -3.07 20.68
CA SER A 3 -2.16 -1.98 20.42
C SER A 3 -1.18 -2.42 19.34
N TYR A 4 -0.96 -1.58 18.34
CA TYR A 4 0.01 -1.79 17.28
C TYR A 4 0.71 -0.47 16.92
N THR A 5 1.86 -0.58 16.30
CA THR A 5 2.64 0.55 15.78
C THR A 5 2.94 0.33 14.31
N THR A 6 2.98 1.41 13.53
CA THR A 6 3.46 1.41 12.14
C THR A 6 4.86 1.99 12.06
N ARG A 7 5.69 1.46 11.16
CA ARG A 7 7.01 2.02 10.86
C ARG A 7 7.42 1.75 9.42
N THR A 8 8.29 2.60 8.89
CA THR A 8 9.04 2.35 7.65
C THR A 8 10.03 1.21 7.88
N VAL A 9 10.13 0.31 6.91
CA VAL A 9 10.98 -0.87 6.96
C VAL A 9 12.39 -0.51 6.50
N THR A 10 13.37 -0.73 7.38
CA THR A 10 14.81 -0.60 7.06
C THR A 10 15.58 -1.90 7.27
N GLU A 11 14.99 -2.87 7.96
CA GLU A 11 15.61 -4.14 8.34
C GLU A 11 15.11 -5.29 7.45
N GLU A 12 16.00 -6.22 7.12
CA GLU A 12 15.70 -7.38 6.25
C GLU A 12 14.60 -8.26 6.86
N GLN A 13 14.57 -8.40 8.19
CA GLN A 13 13.55 -9.19 8.89
C GLN A 13 12.13 -8.63 8.69
N ASP A 14 11.99 -7.30 8.76
CA ASP A 14 10.70 -6.64 8.55
C ASP A 14 10.29 -6.74 7.07
N LEU A 15 11.24 -6.60 6.14
CA LEU A 15 10.98 -6.77 4.71
C LEU A 15 10.50 -8.19 4.37
N ALA A 16 11.16 -9.20 4.95
CA ALA A 16 10.72 -10.59 4.82
C ALA A 16 9.30 -10.81 5.40
N ALA A 17 8.96 -10.13 6.49
CA ALA A 17 7.62 -10.18 7.06
C ALA A 17 6.56 -9.52 6.13
N CYS A 18 6.90 -8.38 5.51
CA CYS A 18 6.06 -7.74 4.49
C CYS A 18 5.77 -8.69 3.33
N PHE A 19 6.79 -9.33 2.77
CA PHE A 19 6.64 -10.28 1.65
C PHE A 19 5.81 -11.50 2.05
N ARG A 20 5.98 -12.03 3.27
CA ARG A 20 5.14 -13.13 3.76
C ARG A 20 3.66 -12.73 3.83
N ILE A 21 3.34 -11.57 4.40
CA ILE A 21 1.94 -11.08 4.46
C ILE A 21 1.37 -10.90 3.06
N ARG A 22 2.14 -10.31 2.14
CA ARG A 22 1.73 -10.13 0.75
C ARG A 22 1.43 -11.46 0.07
N LYS A 23 2.30 -12.47 0.23
CA LYS A 23 2.07 -13.81 -0.29
C LYS A 23 0.80 -14.42 0.27
N ASP A 24 0.63 -14.39 1.59
CA ASP A 24 -0.54 -14.99 2.23
C ASP A 24 -1.84 -14.34 1.75
N VAL A 25 -1.87 -13.01 1.63
CA VAL A 25 -3.08 -12.27 1.23
C VAL A 25 -3.31 -12.30 -0.28
N PHE A 26 -2.33 -11.90 -1.09
CA PHE A 26 -2.52 -11.75 -2.52
C PHE A 26 -2.51 -13.09 -3.24
N VAL A 27 -1.53 -13.95 -2.97
CA VAL A 27 -1.45 -15.28 -3.59
C VAL A 27 -2.41 -16.23 -2.90
N GLY A 28 -2.35 -16.33 -1.57
CA GLY A 28 -3.11 -17.32 -0.79
C GLY A 28 -4.62 -17.05 -0.73
N GLU A 29 -5.04 -15.79 -0.57
CA GLU A 29 -6.47 -15.46 -0.45
C GLU A 29 -7.08 -14.91 -1.74
N GLN A 30 -6.38 -14.01 -2.44
CA GLN A 30 -6.92 -13.32 -3.62
C GLN A 30 -6.60 -14.02 -4.94
N ASN A 31 -5.82 -15.11 -4.92
CA ASN A 31 -5.41 -15.88 -6.10
C ASN A 31 -4.68 -15.04 -7.16
N VAL A 32 -3.95 -14.01 -6.73
CA VAL A 32 -2.99 -13.29 -7.59
C VAL A 32 -1.86 -14.27 -7.93
N PRO A 33 -1.48 -14.44 -9.22
CA PRO A 33 -0.37 -15.30 -9.59
C PRO A 33 0.93 -14.89 -8.88
N GLU A 34 1.65 -15.86 -8.32
CA GLU A 34 2.86 -15.59 -7.53
C GLU A 34 3.94 -14.89 -8.37
N GLU A 35 4.01 -15.19 -9.67
CA GLU A 35 4.98 -14.60 -10.59
C GLU A 35 4.82 -13.09 -10.82
N ILE A 36 3.66 -12.50 -10.48
CA ILE A 36 3.41 -11.05 -10.60
C ILE A 36 3.33 -10.33 -9.25
N GLU A 37 3.41 -11.07 -8.14
CA GLU A 37 3.34 -10.47 -6.81
C GLU A 37 4.58 -9.62 -6.51
N TYR A 38 5.76 -10.18 -6.82
CA TYR A 38 7.05 -9.53 -6.65
C TYR A 38 7.49 -8.88 -7.96
N ASP A 39 7.96 -7.64 -7.87
CA ASP A 39 8.39 -6.89 -9.05
C ASP A 39 9.73 -6.18 -8.82
N ALA A 40 10.32 -5.66 -9.90
CA ALA A 40 11.60 -4.96 -9.82
C ALA A 40 11.55 -3.68 -8.96
N TYR A 41 10.37 -3.12 -8.70
CA TYR A 41 10.24 -1.93 -7.86
C TYR A 41 10.37 -2.25 -6.37
N ASP A 42 10.25 -3.52 -5.95
CA ASP A 42 10.33 -3.90 -4.55
C ASP A 42 11.68 -3.53 -3.89
N ALA A 43 12.76 -3.46 -4.67
CA ALA A 43 14.10 -3.14 -4.17
C ALA A 43 14.27 -1.65 -3.80
N ASP A 44 13.62 -0.75 -4.55
CA ASP A 44 13.78 0.70 -4.40
C ASP A 44 12.57 1.37 -3.71
N ALA A 45 11.54 0.58 -3.38
CA ALA A 45 10.33 1.08 -2.77
C ALA A 45 10.48 1.33 -1.26
N VAL A 46 9.68 2.26 -0.75
CA VAL A 46 9.45 2.38 0.69
C VAL A 46 8.39 1.35 1.09
N HIS A 47 8.75 0.45 2.00
CA HIS A 47 7.79 -0.48 2.61
C HIS A 47 7.45 0.00 4.01
N VAL A 48 6.18 -0.14 4.41
CA VAL A 48 5.71 0.12 5.77
C VAL A 48 5.10 -1.15 6.35
N ILE A 49 5.30 -1.37 7.65
CA ILE A 49 4.77 -2.53 8.36
C ILE A 49 4.03 -2.09 9.62
N ALA A 50 2.93 -2.77 9.92
CA ALA A 50 2.20 -2.66 11.18
C ALA A 50 2.51 -3.87 12.06
N VAL A 51 2.93 -3.62 13.29
CA VAL A 51 3.38 -4.65 14.22
C VAL A 51 2.64 -4.52 15.55
N ALA A 52 2.12 -5.63 16.07
CA ALA A 52 1.51 -5.71 17.39
C ALA A 52 2.55 -5.56 18.51
N ALA A 53 2.08 -5.31 19.73
CA ALA A 53 2.94 -5.18 20.91
C ALA A 53 3.78 -6.44 21.22
N ASP A 54 3.34 -7.62 20.78
CA ASP A 54 4.06 -8.90 20.92
C ASP A 54 5.04 -9.18 19.75
N GLY A 55 5.17 -8.26 18.80
CA GLY A 55 6.02 -8.40 17.63
C GLY A 55 5.36 -9.06 16.43
N ALA A 56 4.09 -9.46 16.51
CA ALA A 56 3.40 -10.06 15.37
C ALA A 56 3.16 -9.02 14.25
N ALA A 57 3.54 -9.36 13.02
CA ALA A 57 3.29 -8.53 11.85
C ALA A 57 1.80 -8.64 11.44
N LEU A 58 1.10 -7.51 11.39
CA LEU A 58 -0.34 -7.42 11.18
C LEU A 58 -0.72 -6.98 9.77
N GLY A 59 0.19 -6.29 9.08
CA GLY A 59 -0.05 -5.79 7.74
C GLY A 59 1.13 -5.03 7.19
N THR A 60 1.07 -4.74 5.89
CA THR A 60 2.12 -4.04 5.15
C THR A 60 1.51 -3.17 4.06
N GLY A 61 2.28 -2.20 3.59
CA GLY A 61 2.00 -1.46 2.35
C GLY A 61 3.29 -0.98 1.70
N ARG A 62 3.21 -0.59 0.43
CA ARG A 62 4.34 -0.13 -0.37
C ARG A 62 4.05 1.24 -0.96
N LEU A 63 5.04 2.12 -0.91
CA LEU A 63 5.07 3.40 -1.61
C LEU A 63 6.17 3.36 -2.67
N LEU A 64 5.77 3.52 -3.91
CA LEU A 64 6.66 3.79 -5.04
C LEU A 64 6.81 5.31 -5.23
N HIS A 65 8.00 5.78 -5.59
CA HIS A 65 8.24 7.20 -5.84
C HIS A 65 9.36 7.46 -6.86
N GLY A 66 9.46 8.70 -7.32
CA GLY A 66 10.51 9.15 -8.23
C GLY A 66 10.24 8.87 -9.72
N PRO A 67 11.20 9.23 -10.59
CA PRO A 67 11.00 9.23 -12.05
C PRO A 67 10.66 7.86 -12.64
N ALA A 68 11.19 6.79 -12.04
CA ALA A 68 10.98 5.41 -12.50
C ALA A 68 9.51 4.98 -12.46
N VAL A 69 8.69 5.64 -11.65
CA VAL A 69 7.27 5.28 -11.47
C VAL A 69 6.31 6.39 -11.89
N ALA A 70 6.82 7.48 -12.49
CA ALA A 70 6.00 8.58 -12.98
C ALA A 70 4.91 8.12 -13.96
N ALA A 71 5.19 7.10 -14.79
CA ALA A 71 4.20 6.51 -15.70
C ALA A 71 2.98 5.91 -14.97
N LYS A 72 3.14 5.48 -13.71
CA LYS A 72 2.05 4.98 -12.84
C LYS A 72 1.26 6.10 -12.18
N THR A 73 1.74 7.35 -12.23
CA THR A 73 1.19 8.49 -11.51
C THR A 73 0.78 9.64 -12.44
N GLY A 74 0.43 9.32 -13.69
CA GLY A 74 0.02 10.31 -14.68
C GLY A 74 1.16 11.16 -15.26
N GLY A 75 2.41 10.69 -15.11
CA GLY A 75 3.62 11.36 -15.60
C GLY A 75 4.26 12.33 -14.61
N ASP A 76 3.74 12.44 -13.39
CA ASP A 76 4.22 13.40 -12.39
C ASP A 76 5.15 12.72 -11.36
N PRO A 77 6.46 13.03 -11.35
CA PRO A 77 7.40 12.45 -10.39
C PRO A 77 7.21 12.98 -8.96
N ALA A 78 6.43 14.05 -8.76
CA ALA A 78 6.06 14.56 -7.43
C ALA A 78 4.92 13.75 -6.78
N VAL A 79 4.36 12.77 -7.49
CA VAL A 79 3.29 11.90 -6.99
C VAL A 79 3.84 10.51 -6.75
N GLY A 80 3.58 9.97 -5.56
CA GLY A 80 3.90 8.59 -5.21
C GLY A 80 2.77 7.63 -5.56
N SER A 81 3.05 6.33 -5.66
CA SER A 81 2.04 5.29 -5.87
C SER A 81 2.02 4.30 -4.70
N LEU A 82 0.92 4.31 -3.96
CA LEU A 82 0.58 3.34 -2.94
C LEU A 82 0.08 2.05 -3.61
N GLY A 83 0.66 0.93 -3.19
CA GLY A 83 0.23 -0.40 -3.60
C GLY A 83 0.59 -1.45 -2.56
N ARG A 84 0.33 -2.72 -2.91
CA ARG A 84 0.65 -3.89 -2.07
C ARG A 84 0.18 -3.75 -0.61
N LEU A 85 -0.95 -3.06 -0.40
CA LEU A 85 -1.57 -2.92 0.92
C LEU A 85 -2.25 -4.24 1.30
N ALA A 86 -1.70 -4.92 2.30
CA ALA A 86 -2.19 -6.21 2.76
C ALA A 86 -2.30 -6.23 4.29
N VAL A 87 -3.42 -6.74 4.80
CA VAL A 87 -3.69 -6.88 6.24
C VAL A 87 -4.08 -8.32 6.51
N THR A 88 -3.43 -8.93 7.51
CA THR A 88 -3.72 -10.30 7.93
C THR A 88 -5.18 -10.42 8.34
N LYS A 89 -5.76 -11.60 8.14
CA LYS A 89 -7.19 -11.83 8.39
C LYS A 89 -7.59 -11.48 9.83
N GLU A 90 -6.72 -11.78 10.78
CA GLU A 90 -6.90 -11.55 12.23
C GLU A 90 -6.85 -10.06 12.61
N ALA A 91 -6.20 -9.23 11.78
CA ALA A 91 -6.03 -7.80 12.01
C ALA A 91 -7.07 -6.92 11.28
N ARG A 92 -7.91 -7.51 10.42
CA ARG A 92 -8.98 -6.79 9.70
C ARG A 92 -10.01 -6.25 10.68
N GLY A 93 -10.53 -5.05 10.39
CA GLY A 93 -11.49 -4.35 11.27
C GLY A 93 -10.86 -3.67 12.49
N LEU A 94 -9.56 -3.82 12.75
CA LEU A 94 -8.85 -3.18 13.87
C LEU A 94 -8.24 -1.82 13.52
N GLY A 95 -8.52 -1.28 12.33
CA GLY A 95 -7.97 -0.01 11.85
C GLY A 95 -6.56 -0.10 11.26
N VAL A 96 -5.92 -1.28 11.25
CA VAL A 96 -4.54 -1.47 10.78
C VAL A 96 -4.34 -0.97 9.35
N GLY A 97 -5.27 -1.25 8.43
CA GLY A 97 -5.19 -0.75 7.06
C GLY A 97 -5.14 0.78 6.97
N ALA A 98 -5.95 1.48 7.77
CA ALA A 98 -5.95 2.95 7.79
C ALA A 98 -4.64 3.50 8.37
N ALA A 99 -4.08 2.83 9.38
CA ALA A 99 -2.79 3.23 9.95
C ALA A 99 -1.64 3.06 8.93
N LEU A 100 -1.63 1.96 8.17
CA LEU A 100 -0.65 1.73 7.10
C LEU A 100 -0.74 2.78 6.00
N VAL A 101 -1.95 3.14 5.56
CA VAL A 101 -2.14 4.22 4.56
C VAL A 101 -1.58 5.54 5.08
N ARG A 102 -1.85 5.89 6.36
CA ARG A 102 -1.30 7.11 6.97
C ARG A 102 0.23 7.09 7.04
N ALA A 103 0.81 5.96 7.42
CA ALA A 103 2.27 5.81 7.44
C ALA A 103 2.90 5.99 6.05
N ILE A 104 2.22 5.52 4.99
CA ILE A 104 2.64 5.76 3.61
C ILE A 104 2.54 7.23 3.23
N GLU A 105 1.45 7.91 3.63
CA GLU A 105 1.30 9.35 3.39
C GLU A 105 2.36 10.16 4.13
N ASP A 106 2.71 9.78 5.36
CA ASP A 106 3.78 10.41 6.14
C ASP A 106 5.14 10.22 5.43
N ALA A 107 5.46 9.00 4.98
CA ALA A 107 6.65 8.73 4.18
C ALA A 107 6.66 9.53 2.86
N ALA A 108 5.51 9.68 2.20
CA ALA A 108 5.39 10.48 0.99
C ALA A 108 5.71 11.97 1.26
N ARG A 109 5.25 12.52 2.39
CA ARG A 109 5.59 13.91 2.81
C ARG A 109 7.07 14.06 3.12
N GLU A 110 7.68 13.10 3.81
CA GLU A 110 9.12 13.10 4.10
C GLU A 110 9.97 13.09 2.83
N LEU A 111 9.48 12.45 1.77
CA LEU A 111 10.10 12.45 0.43
C LEU A 111 9.78 13.71 -0.39
N GLY A 112 8.98 14.64 0.12
CA GLY A 112 8.59 15.87 -0.58
C GLY A 112 7.56 15.65 -1.70
N LEU A 113 6.81 14.55 -1.66
CA LEU A 113 5.74 14.27 -2.63
C LEU A 113 4.50 15.12 -2.32
N THR A 114 3.77 15.50 -3.36
CA THR A 114 2.58 16.36 -3.26
C THR A 114 1.28 15.53 -3.20
N ALA A 115 1.29 14.31 -3.72
CA ALA A 115 0.14 13.43 -3.70
C ALA A 115 0.53 11.95 -3.65
N VAL A 116 -0.46 11.13 -3.31
CA VAL A 116 -0.39 9.66 -3.38
C VAL A 116 -1.51 9.16 -4.29
N ASP A 117 -1.12 8.38 -5.29
CA ASP A 117 -1.98 7.60 -6.16
C ASP A 117 -2.10 6.17 -5.72
N LEU A 118 -3.20 5.53 -6.07
CA LEU A 118 -3.36 4.09 -5.94
C LEU A 118 -4.32 3.54 -6.97
N HIS A 119 -4.20 2.24 -7.22
CA HIS A 119 -5.21 1.47 -7.91
C HIS A 119 -5.97 0.66 -6.86
N ALA A 120 -7.19 1.07 -6.55
CA ALA A 120 -8.03 0.37 -5.58
C ALA A 120 -8.87 -0.69 -6.27
N GLN A 121 -8.94 -1.88 -5.69
CA GLN A 121 -9.98 -2.85 -6.02
C GLN A 121 -11.35 -2.19 -5.79
N THR A 122 -12.32 -2.42 -6.67
CA THR A 122 -13.60 -1.68 -6.63
C THR A 122 -14.38 -1.87 -5.33
N HIS A 123 -14.23 -3.01 -4.66
CA HIS A 123 -14.85 -3.24 -3.35
C HIS A 123 -14.17 -2.47 -2.20
N ALA A 124 -12.95 -1.97 -2.40
CA ALA A 124 -12.17 -1.20 -1.43
C ALA A 124 -12.30 0.32 -1.62
N LEU A 125 -13.04 0.80 -2.63
CA LEU A 125 -13.19 2.25 -2.88
C LEU A 125 -13.69 3.00 -1.66
N GLY A 126 -14.75 2.52 -1.01
CA GLY A 126 -15.30 3.15 0.19
C GLY A 126 -14.32 3.20 1.37
N PHE A 127 -13.33 2.31 1.42
CA PHE A 127 -12.25 2.39 2.41
C PHE A 127 -11.33 3.59 2.14
N TYR A 128 -10.88 3.77 0.90
CA TYR A 128 -10.00 4.87 0.52
C TYR A 128 -10.73 6.22 0.47
N GLU A 129 -12.00 6.25 0.08
CA GLU A 129 -12.84 7.46 0.12
C GLU A 129 -12.93 8.04 1.54
N ARG A 130 -13.10 7.18 2.55
CA ARG A 130 -13.08 7.60 3.98
C ARG A 130 -11.73 8.14 4.44
N LEU A 131 -10.66 7.82 3.72
CA LEU A 131 -9.31 8.33 3.95
C LEU A 131 -9.01 9.59 3.11
N GLY A 132 -9.98 10.08 2.33
CA GLY A 132 -9.86 11.31 1.54
C GLY A 132 -9.32 11.11 0.12
N TYR A 133 -9.25 9.87 -0.36
CA TYR A 133 -8.91 9.61 -1.76
C TYR A 133 -10.13 9.83 -2.65
N ALA A 134 -9.92 10.46 -3.80
CA ALA A 134 -10.94 10.65 -4.83
C ALA A 134 -10.66 9.73 -6.01
N ALA A 135 -11.66 8.95 -6.42
CA ALA A 135 -11.56 8.11 -7.60
C ALA A 135 -11.61 8.94 -8.90
N TYR A 136 -10.82 8.55 -9.89
CA TYR A 136 -10.79 9.18 -11.21
C TYR A 136 -10.62 8.13 -12.31
N GLY A 137 -10.94 8.52 -13.54
CA GLY A 137 -10.88 7.62 -14.69
C GLY A 137 -11.90 6.47 -14.66
N PRO A 138 -11.88 5.63 -15.71
CA PRO A 138 -12.72 4.44 -15.81
C PRO A 138 -12.21 3.31 -14.91
N GLU A 139 -13.06 2.31 -14.70
CA GLU A 139 -12.64 1.01 -14.15
C GLU A 139 -11.76 0.26 -15.16
N PHE A 140 -10.77 -0.49 -14.66
CA PHE A 140 -9.89 -1.33 -15.47
C PHE A 140 -9.55 -2.64 -14.74
N PRO A 141 -9.26 -3.73 -15.45
CA PRO A 141 -8.79 -4.96 -14.83
C PRO A 141 -7.31 -4.86 -14.44
N ASP A 142 -6.98 -5.37 -13.25
CA ASP A 142 -5.60 -5.60 -12.79
C ASP A 142 -5.55 -6.96 -12.09
N ALA A 143 -4.66 -7.86 -12.55
CA ALA A 143 -4.64 -9.28 -12.16
C ALA A 143 -6.00 -10.01 -12.24
N GLY A 144 -6.88 -9.61 -13.17
CA GLY A 144 -8.23 -10.16 -13.31
C GLY A 144 -9.25 -9.62 -12.31
N ILE A 145 -8.87 -8.65 -11.48
CA ILE A 145 -9.73 -8.01 -10.48
C ILE A 145 -10.09 -6.59 -10.97
N PRO A 146 -11.35 -6.15 -10.85
CA PRO A 146 -11.74 -4.80 -11.23
C PRO A 146 -11.14 -3.76 -10.28
N HIS A 147 -10.49 -2.75 -10.85
CA HIS A 147 -9.83 -1.67 -10.15
C HIS A 147 -10.23 -0.29 -10.66
N ARG A 148 -10.03 0.73 -9.83
CA ARG A 148 -10.15 2.13 -10.23
C ARG A 148 -9.02 2.95 -9.61
N ALA A 149 -8.54 3.92 -10.37
CA ALA A 149 -7.50 4.83 -9.91
C ALA A 149 -8.08 5.82 -8.90
N MET A 150 -7.31 6.12 -7.85
CA MET A 150 -7.67 7.13 -6.86
C MET A 150 -6.46 7.94 -6.44
N ARG A 151 -6.67 9.23 -6.16
CA ARG A 151 -5.61 10.17 -5.74
C ARG A 151 -6.01 10.91 -4.47
N ARG A 152 -5.02 11.23 -3.63
CA ARG A 152 -5.15 12.18 -2.52
C ARG A 152 -3.94 13.11 -2.48
N SER A 153 -4.16 14.42 -2.29
CA SER A 153 -3.07 15.35 -1.98
C SER A 153 -2.58 15.13 -0.55
N VAL A 154 -1.25 15.14 -0.39
CA VAL A 154 -0.58 14.99 0.92
C VAL A 154 0.29 16.19 1.26
N GLU A 155 0.20 17.29 0.51
CA GLU A 155 0.89 18.55 0.79
C GLU A 155 0.64 19.00 2.25
N ALA A 156 1.69 19.57 2.85
CA ALA A 156 1.71 20.00 4.25
C ALA A 156 0.89 21.28 4.50
#